data_AF-A0A672ID45-F1
#
_entry.id   AF-A0A672ID45-F1
#
_cell.length_a   1.000
_cell.length_b   1.000
_cell.length_c   1.000
_cell.angle_alpha   90.00
_cell.angle_beta   90.00
_cell.angle_gamma   90.00
#
_symmetry.space_group_name_H-M   'P 1'
#
loop_
_entity.id
_entity.type
_entity.pdbx_description
1 polymer ?
#
loop_
_entity_poly.entity_id
_entity_poly.type
_entity_poly.pdbx_seq_one_letter_code
_entity_poly.pdbx_strand_id
1 'polypeptide(L)'
;HLFHGRNLDYPHSVLRNLTINISFLKKGEVAYTGTSFAGYVGLWTGQSPNKFTVSGDQRGSEHLWNWWKNIVSAILYRRSPVSWLVRETLEEAEDFQDAVMRLSKIPIITGVYYIVGGVRPGEGVVITRDRKGPADIWPLEPVDGGWYRVETNFDHWLPPPARDHRREAANKALNATGQEHINADTLFQASTA
;
A
#
# COMPACT_ATOMS: atom_id res chain seq x y z
N HIS A 1 9.80 -10.13 13.74
CA HIS A 1 8.86 -8.98 13.69
C HIS A 1 8.62 -8.60 12.24
N LEU A 2 7.50 -7.93 11.95
CA LEU A 2 7.22 -7.34 10.63
C LEU A 2 7.31 -5.83 10.71
N PHE A 3 7.92 -5.22 9.70
CA PHE A 3 8.02 -3.77 9.54
C PHE A 3 7.43 -3.40 8.18
N HIS A 4 6.70 -2.29 8.13
CA HIS A 4 6.09 -1.77 6.92
C HIS A 4 6.33 -0.27 6.86
N GLY A 5 7.02 0.17 5.81
CA GLY A 5 7.33 1.56 5.54
C GLY A 5 6.95 1.91 4.11
N ARG A 6 6.66 3.19 3.86
CA ARG A 6 6.30 3.69 2.54
C ARG A 6 6.66 5.15 2.39
N ASN A 7 6.94 5.57 1.16
CA ASN A 7 6.96 6.99 0.77
C ASN A 7 5.72 7.29 -0.08
N LEU A 8 5.19 8.52 0.02
CA LEU A 8 4.12 8.99 -0.86
C LEU A 8 4.61 10.20 -1.65
N ASP A 9 4.83 9.99 -2.93
CA ASP A 9 5.38 10.98 -3.85
C ASP A 9 4.26 11.62 -4.68
N TYR A 10 4.19 12.95 -4.69
CA TYR A 10 3.24 13.69 -5.52
C TYR A 10 3.85 15.03 -5.97
N PRO A 11 3.61 15.48 -7.22
CA PRO A 11 4.23 16.70 -7.76
C PRO A 11 3.59 18.01 -7.23
N HIS A 12 2.82 17.96 -6.15
CA HIS A 12 2.11 19.12 -5.58
C HIS A 12 2.58 19.41 -4.16
N SER A 13 3.43 20.44 -4.01
CA SER A 13 4.05 20.80 -2.72
C SER A 13 3.04 21.19 -1.64
N VAL A 14 1.88 21.76 -2.02
CA VAL A 14 0.80 22.14 -1.09
C VAL A 14 0.33 20.98 -0.23
N LEU A 15 0.39 19.75 -0.74
CA LEU A 15 -0.03 18.56 -0.02
C LEU A 15 0.75 18.34 1.27
N ARG A 16 2.03 18.78 1.33
CA ARG A 16 2.85 18.68 2.55
C ARG A 16 2.23 19.42 3.74
N ASN A 17 1.64 20.60 3.48
CA ASN A 17 0.98 21.40 4.53
C ASN A 17 -0.41 20.86 4.90
N LEU A 18 -0.95 19.94 4.10
CA LEU A 18 -2.25 19.31 4.34
C LEU A 18 -2.12 17.90 4.93
N THR A 19 -0.89 17.36 5.02
CA THR A 19 -0.64 16.02 5.56
C THR A 19 -1.03 15.96 7.04
N ILE A 20 -1.89 14.99 7.37
CA ILE A 20 -2.38 14.76 8.74
C ILE A 20 -2.37 13.28 9.07
N ASN A 21 -2.08 12.98 10.35
CA ASN A 21 -2.32 11.67 10.94
C ASN A 21 -3.67 11.68 11.65
N ILE A 22 -4.51 10.69 11.37
CA ILE A 22 -5.89 10.62 11.83
C ILE A 22 -6.06 9.35 12.65
N SER A 23 -6.63 9.47 13.85
CA SER A 23 -7.11 8.33 14.63
C SER A 23 -8.63 8.23 14.49
N PHE A 24 -9.10 7.11 13.93
CA PHE A 24 -10.52 6.85 13.75
C PHE A 24 -11.05 6.10 14.97
N LEU A 25 -12.04 6.68 15.64
CA LEU A 25 -12.57 6.13 16.88
C LEU A 25 -13.85 5.34 16.63
N LYS A 26 -13.98 4.19 17.29
CA LYS A 26 -15.22 3.42 17.38
C LYS A 26 -15.50 3.12 18.84
N LYS A 27 -16.66 3.56 19.35
CA LYS A 27 -17.02 3.43 20.78
C LYS A 27 -15.97 4.04 21.74
N GLY A 28 -15.30 5.11 21.33
CA GLY A 28 -14.31 5.83 22.15
C GLY A 28 -12.88 5.26 22.09
N GLU A 29 -12.66 4.15 21.40
CA GLU A 29 -11.33 3.54 21.22
C GLU A 29 -10.82 3.69 19.78
N VAL A 30 -9.51 3.71 19.60
CA VAL A 30 -8.88 3.78 18.27
C VAL A 30 -9.13 2.48 17.52
N ALA A 31 -9.99 2.54 16.50
CA ALA A 31 -10.28 1.41 15.62
C ALA A 31 -9.17 1.20 14.58
N TYR A 32 -8.69 2.29 13.99
CA TYR A 32 -7.55 2.31 13.05
C TYR A 32 -6.95 3.72 12.99
N THR A 33 -5.73 3.82 12.50
CA THR A 33 -5.08 5.10 12.20
C THR A 33 -4.67 5.16 10.74
N GLY A 34 -4.54 6.38 10.21
CA GLY A 34 -4.08 6.59 8.84
C GLY A 34 -3.42 7.93 8.63
N THR A 35 -2.63 8.03 7.57
CA THR A 35 -2.05 9.28 7.10
C THR A 35 -2.78 9.70 5.82
N SER A 36 -3.25 10.94 5.79
CA SER A 36 -4.05 11.48 4.67
C SER A 36 -3.79 12.98 4.49
N PHE A 37 -4.55 13.60 3.60
CA PHE A 37 -4.59 15.05 3.42
C PHE A 37 -5.90 15.62 3.96
N ALA A 38 -5.85 16.80 4.60
CA ALA A 38 -7.05 17.50 5.02
C ALA A 38 -8.02 17.71 3.84
N GLY A 39 -9.27 17.28 4.00
CA GLY A 39 -10.29 17.27 2.95
C GLY A 39 -10.37 15.99 2.11
N TYR A 40 -9.43 15.05 2.26
CA TYR A 40 -9.44 13.76 1.58
C TYR A 40 -9.96 12.65 2.49
N VAL A 41 -11.03 11.97 2.08
CA VAL A 41 -11.73 10.98 2.92
C VAL A 41 -11.19 9.54 2.80
N GLY A 42 -10.39 9.27 1.76
CA GLY A 42 -9.73 7.97 1.59
C GLY A 42 -8.42 7.88 2.38
N LEU A 43 -7.86 6.68 2.45
CA LEU A 43 -6.53 6.44 3.03
C LEU A 43 -5.63 5.74 2.00
N TRP A 44 -4.40 6.22 1.86
CA TRP A 44 -3.34 5.53 1.12
C TRP A 44 -2.32 4.85 2.05
N THR A 45 -2.41 5.13 3.34
CA THR A 45 -1.57 4.57 4.40
C THR A 45 -2.39 4.46 5.66
N GLY A 46 -2.34 3.31 6.31
CA GLY A 46 -2.90 3.16 7.63
C GLY A 46 -2.57 1.83 8.29
N GLN A 47 -3.00 1.73 9.53
CA GLN A 47 -2.82 0.55 10.36
C GLN A 47 -4.07 0.28 11.19
N SER A 48 -4.41 -1.00 11.29
CA SER A 48 -5.40 -1.53 12.22
C SER A 48 -4.64 -2.18 13.38
N PRO A 49 -4.70 -1.62 14.60
CA PRO A 49 -3.88 -2.05 15.73
C PRO A 49 -3.98 -3.56 15.98
N ASN A 50 -2.83 -4.20 16.15
CA ASN A 50 -2.71 -5.65 16.40
C ASN A 50 -3.27 -6.56 15.29
N LYS A 51 -3.56 -6.03 14.10
CA LYS A 51 -4.12 -6.79 12.98
C LYS A 51 -3.26 -6.71 11.73
N PHE A 52 -3.17 -5.54 11.11
CA PHE A 52 -2.41 -5.34 9.87
C PHE A 52 -2.13 -3.86 9.59
N THR A 53 -1.24 -3.63 8.64
CA THR A 53 -0.86 -2.36 8.05
C THR A 53 -1.09 -2.43 6.54
N VAL A 54 -1.44 -1.30 5.92
CA VAL A 54 -1.67 -1.24 4.48
C VAL A 54 -1.16 0.07 3.91
N SER A 55 -0.51 -0.02 2.75
CA SER A 55 -0.18 1.12 1.90
C SER A 55 -0.60 0.82 0.46
N GLY A 56 -0.85 1.88 -0.31
CA GLY A 56 -1.25 1.77 -1.71
C GLY A 56 -0.38 2.61 -2.61
N ASP A 57 0.15 2.00 -3.66
CA ASP A 57 0.96 2.68 -4.67
C ASP A 57 0.28 2.65 -6.04
N GLN A 58 0.42 3.73 -6.80
CA GLN A 58 -0.26 3.84 -8.10
C GLN A 58 0.30 2.82 -9.09
N ARG A 59 -0.60 2.14 -9.80
CA ARG A 59 -0.27 1.23 -10.90
C ARG A 59 -0.79 1.77 -12.23
N GLY A 60 0.10 1.79 -13.22
CA GLY A 60 -0.22 2.15 -14.59
C GLY A 60 -0.18 3.65 -14.87
N SER A 61 0.00 3.98 -16.15
CA SER A 61 0.05 5.34 -16.69
C SER A 61 -1.32 5.80 -17.19
N GLU A 62 -2.43 5.31 -16.63
CA GLU A 62 -3.76 5.81 -16.99
C GLU A 62 -3.82 7.29 -16.59
N HIS A 63 -3.39 8.14 -17.52
CA HIS A 63 -3.40 9.58 -17.39
C HIS A 63 -4.81 10.03 -17.02
N LEU A 64 -4.85 11.16 -16.32
CA LEU A 64 -6.05 11.92 -15.94
C LEU A 64 -7.11 12.03 -17.07
N TRP A 65 -6.76 11.84 -18.35
CA TRP A 65 -7.73 11.76 -19.45
C TRP A 65 -8.79 10.66 -19.30
N ASN A 66 -8.49 9.56 -18.58
CA ASN A 66 -9.44 8.49 -18.29
C ASN A 66 -10.22 8.69 -16.97
N TRP A 67 -10.04 9.79 -16.24
CA TRP A 67 -10.72 10.03 -14.96
C TRP A 67 -12.25 9.96 -15.07
N TRP A 68 -12.82 10.44 -16.18
CA TRP A 68 -14.25 10.33 -16.49
C TRP A 68 -14.70 8.88 -16.61
N LYS A 69 -13.90 7.99 -17.22
CA LYS A 69 -14.21 6.55 -17.27
C LYS A 69 -14.19 5.92 -15.88
N ASN A 70 -13.33 6.40 -14.99
CA ASN A 70 -13.26 5.95 -13.60
C ASN A 70 -14.48 6.43 -12.79
N ILE A 71 -14.93 7.68 -12.98
CA ILE A 71 -16.16 8.21 -12.38
C ILE A 71 -17.40 7.49 -12.89
N VAL A 72 -17.55 7.34 -14.21
CA VAL A 72 -18.64 6.56 -14.81
C VAL A 72 -18.61 5.12 -14.28
N SER A 73 -17.42 4.53 -14.13
CA SER A 73 -17.30 3.20 -13.56
C SER A 73 -17.64 3.11 -12.08
N ALA A 74 -17.34 4.14 -11.29
CA ALA A 74 -17.69 4.19 -9.87
C ALA A 74 -19.22 4.26 -9.70
N ILE A 75 -19.87 5.13 -10.49
CA ILE A 75 -21.30 5.41 -10.40
C ILE A 75 -22.14 4.29 -11.02
N LEU A 76 -21.77 3.80 -12.20
CA LEU A 76 -22.57 2.80 -12.93
C LEU A 76 -22.32 1.36 -12.46
N TYR A 77 -21.08 1.02 -12.09
CA TYR A 77 -20.69 -0.35 -11.72
C TYR A 77 -20.39 -0.52 -10.23
N ARG A 78 -20.69 0.49 -9.39
CA ARG A 78 -20.48 0.46 -7.93
C ARG A 78 -19.06 0.01 -7.51
N ARG A 79 -18.04 0.40 -8.28
CA ARG A 79 -16.64 0.06 -7.98
C ARG A 79 -16.07 1.04 -6.96
N SER A 80 -15.27 0.53 -6.02
CA SER A 80 -14.70 1.33 -4.95
C SER A 80 -13.49 2.15 -5.45
N PRO A 81 -13.38 3.44 -5.09
CA PRO A 81 -12.10 4.15 -5.20
C PRO A 81 -11.01 3.41 -4.41
N VAL A 82 -9.80 3.34 -4.95
CA VAL A 82 -8.72 2.52 -4.37
C VAL A 82 -8.38 2.89 -2.93
N SER A 83 -8.32 4.18 -2.61
CA SER A 83 -8.07 4.67 -1.25
C SER A 83 -9.28 4.54 -0.31
N TRP A 84 -10.48 4.39 -0.84
CA TRP A 84 -11.68 4.15 -0.04
C TRP A 84 -11.71 2.68 0.40
N LEU A 85 -11.40 1.77 -0.53
CA LEU A 85 -11.28 0.35 -0.20
C LEU A 85 -10.22 0.11 0.89
N VAL A 86 -9.10 0.83 0.89
CA VAL A 86 -8.11 0.77 1.97
C VAL A 86 -8.72 1.18 3.32
N ARG A 87 -9.46 2.30 3.36
CA ARG A 87 -10.13 2.77 4.58
C ARG A 87 -11.19 1.80 5.08
N GLU A 88 -12.06 1.31 4.19
CA GLU A 88 -13.08 0.31 4.50
C GLU A 88 -12.43 -0.98 5.02
N THR A 89 -11.31 -1.41 4.43
CA THR A 89 -10.57 -2.58 4.88
C THR A 89 -10.01 -2.36 6.30
N LEU A 90 -9.38 -1.22 6.57
CA LEU A 90 -8.87 -0.86 7.90
C LEU A 90 -9.98 -0.85 8.98
N GLU A 91 -11.19 -0.46 8.59
CA GLU A 91 -12.35 -0.37 9.47
C GLU A 91 -13.01 -1.73 9.74
N GLU A 92 -13.13 -2.56 8.71
CA GLU A 92 -13.98 -3.76 8.74
C GLU A 92 -13.22 -5.07 8.83
N ALA A 93 -11.96 -5.13 8.37
CA ALA A 93 -11.26 -6.40 8.30
C ALA A 93 -10.90 -6.94 9.68
N GLU A 94 -11.12 -8.25 9.86
CA GLU A 94 -10.90 -8.92 11.14
C GLU A 94 -9.41 -9.14 11.41
N ASP A 95 -8.65 -9.50 10.37
CA ASP A 95 -7.22 -9.77 10.43
C ASP A 95 -6.51 -9.54 9.08
N PHE A 96 -5.23 -9.91 9.01
CA PHE A 96 -4.42 -9.83 7.80
C PHE A 96 -5.01 -10.61 6.61
N GLN A 97 -5.55 -11.81 6.82
CA GLN A 97 -6.05 -12.64 5.72
C GLN A 97 -7.35 -12.08 5.16
N ASP A 98 -8.27 -11.62 6.02
CA ASP A 98 -9.47 -10.91 5.57
C ASP A 98 -9.12 -9.61 4.83
N ALA A 99 -8.13 -8.86 5.32
CA ALA A 99 -7.64 -7.65 4.65
C ALA A 99 -7.11 -7.96 3.23
N VAL A 100 -6.26 -8.97 3.09
CA VAL A 100 -5.74 -9.42 1.78
C VAL A 100 -6.87 -9.88 0.88
N MET A 101 -7.87 -10.59 1.41
CA MET A 101 -9.01 -11.07 0.65
C MET A 101 -9.87 -9.93 0.10
N ARG A 102 -10.24 -8.97 0.95
CA ARG A 102 -10.98 -7.75 0.59
C ARG A 102 -10.23 -6.95 -0.46
N LEU A 103 -8.95 -6.67 -0.20
CA LEU A 103 -8.07 -5.92 -1.09
C LEU A 103 -7.73 -6.66 -2.39
N SER A 104 -7.97 -7.96 -2.48
CA SER A 104 -7.81 -8.74 -3.72
C SER A 104 -9.08 -8.79 -4.56
N LYS A 105 -10.24 -8.98 -3.92
CA LYS A 105 -11.48 -9.35 -4.60
C LYS A 105 -12.45 -8.21 -4.86
N ILE A 106 -12.47 -7.17 -4.02
CA ILE A 106 -13.43 -6.08 -4.19
C ILE A 106 -13.08 -5.28 -5.46
N PRO A 107 -14.02 -5.09 -6.41
CA PRO A 107 -13.76 -4.34 -7.64
C PRO A 107 -13.39 -2.88 -7.38
N ILE A 108 -12.39 -2.38 -8.12
CA ILE A 108 -11.84 -1.03 -7.97
C ILE A 108 -11.90 -0.24 -9.29
N ILE A 109 -11.83 1.09 -9.19
CA ILE A 109 -11.94 1.98 -10.35
C ILE A 109 -10.68 2.04 -11.22
N THR A 110 -9.50 1.75 -10.66
CA THR A 110 -8.21 1.83 -11.36
C THR A 110 -7.23 0.81 -10.79
N GLY A 111 -6.17 0.49 -11.54
CA GLY A 111 -5.09 -0.36 -11.04
C GLY A 111 -4.35 0.28 -9.86
N VAL A 112 -3.86 -0.55 -8.95
CA VAL A 112 -3.11 -0.15 -7.75
C VAL A 112 -2.23 -1.33 -7.29
N TYR A 113 -1.16 -1.05 -6.54
CA TYR A 113 -0.50 -2.06 -5.73
C TYR A 113 -0.92 -1.86 -4.28
N TYR A 114 -1.49 -2.89 -3.65
CA TYR A 114 -1.71 -2.87 -2.20
C TYR A 114 -0.60 -3.66 -1.52
N ILE A 115 0.16 -3.00 -0.65
CA ILE A 115 1.17 -3.64 0.18
C ILE A 115 0.54 -3.82 1.55
N VAL A 116 0.54 -5.04 2.07
CA VAL A 116 -0.11 -5.39 3.34
C VAL A 116 0.89 -6.12 4.22
N GLY A 117 0.97 -5.73 5.49
CA GLY A 117 1.77 -6.41 6.51
C GLY A 117 0.90 -6.78 7.70
N GLY A 118 0.94 -8.03 8.14
CA GLY A 118 0.23 -8.54 9.31
C GLY A 118 1.05 -8.45 10.59
N VAL A 119 0.77 -9.34 11.53
CA VAL A 119 1.43 -9.38 12.86
C VAL A 119 2.22 -10.65 13.09
N ARG A 120 1.99 -11.70 12.31
CA ARG A 120 2.69 -12.99 12.41
C ARG A 120 3.84 -13.09 11.40
N PRO A 121 4.87 -13.91 11.67
CA PRO A 121 5.94 -14.17 10.70
C PRO A 121 5.38 -14.62 9.33
N GLY A 122 5.92 -14.06 8.26
CA GLY A 122 5.50 -14.37 6.88
C GLY A 122 4.25 -13.60 6.40
N GLU A 123 3.55 -12.86 7.27
CA GLU A 123 2.38 -12.05 6.87
C GLU A 123 2.81 -10.74 6.20
N GLY A 124 3.39 -10.82 5.01
CA GLY A 124 3.62 -9.66 4.16
C GLY A 124 3.29 -10.02 2.73
N VAL A 125 2.62 -9.13 2.00
CA VAL A 125 2.23 -9.38 0.62
C VAL A 125 2.12 -8.09 -0.18
N VAL A 126 2.55 -8.15 -1.44
CA VAL A 126 2.22 -7.14 -2.46
C VAL A 126 1.12 -7.71 -3.35
N ILE A 127 -0.01 -7.02 -3.43
CA ILE A 127 -1.15 -7.39 -4.26
C ILE A 127 -1.15 -6.46 -5.48
N THR A 128 -0.83 -7.00 -6.65
CA THR A 128 -0.91 -6.26 -7.90
C THR A 128 -2.33 -6.30 -8.41
N ARG A 129 -3.03 -5.17 -8.43
CA ARG A 129 -4.47 -5.11 -8.75
C ARG A 129 -4.78 -4.52 -10.13
N ASP A 130 -5.71 -5.18 -10.79
CA ASP A 130 -6.55 -4.63 -11.85
C ASP A 130 -7.95 -4.30 -11.31
N ARG A 131 -8.76 -3.61 -12.13
CA ARG A 131 -10.14 -3.22 -11.79
C ARG A 131 -11.03 -4.38 -11.32
N LYS A 132 -10.83 -5.59 -11.86
CA LYS A 132 -11.67 -6.76 -11.61
C LYS A 132 -11.11 -7.74 -10.56
N GLY A 133 -9.82 -7.67 -10.25
CA GLY A 133 -9.18 -8.67 -9.38
C GLY A 133 -7.66 -8.51 -9.33
N PRO A 134 -6.94 -9.45 -8.70
CA PRO A 134 -5.49 -9.42 -8.66
C PRO A 134 -4.93 -9.93 -10.00
N ALA A 135 -3.96 -9.19 -10.54
CA ALA A 135 -3.09 -9.68 -11.61
C ALA A 135 -2.00 -10.61 -11.04
N ASP A 136 -1.55 -10.34 -9.80
CA ASP A 136 -0.58 -11.15 -9.08
C ASP A 136 -0.70 -10.93 -7.56
N ILE A 137 -0.26 -11.92 -6.77
CA ILE A 137 -0.15 -11.87 -5.32
C ILE A 137 1.27 -12.34 -4.96
N TRP A 138 2.09 -11.44 -4.40
CA TRP A 138 3.50 -11.68 -4.12
C TRP A 138 3.77 -11.68 -2.60
N PRO A 139 3.62 -12.83 -1.92
CA PRO A 139 3.81 -12.93 -0.47
C PRO A 139 5.29 -12.89 -0.10
N LEU A 140 5.62 -12.64 1.17
CA LEU A 140 6.96 -12.90 1.71
C LEU A 140 7.27 -14.41 1.65
N GLU A 141 8.52 -14.74 1.38
CA GLU A 141 9.03 -16.13 1.35
C GLU A 141 10.32 -16.23 2.16
N PRO A 142 10.27 -16.04 3.50
CA PRO A 142 11.50 -15.92 4.29
C PRO A 142 12.39 -17.16 4.28
N VAL A 143 11.79 -18.35 4.09
CA VAL A 143 12.51 -19.63 4.01
C VAL A 143 13.42 -19.69 2.78
N ASP A 144 13.00 -19.07 1.67
CA ASP A 144 13.73 -19.03 0.40
C ASP A 144 14.56 -17.74 0.25
N GLY A 145 14.79 -17.03 1.37
CA GLY A 145 15.54 -15.76 1.40
C GLY A 145 14.74 -14.53 0.98
N GLY A 146 13.46 -14.67 0.63
CA GLY A 146 12.53 -13.58 0.32
C GLY A 146 12.00 -12.86 1.56
N TRP A 147 12.89 -12.33 2.41
CA TRP A 147 12.56 -11.73 3.71
C TRP A 147 12.00 -10.31 3.65
N TYR A 148 12.02 -9.67 2.47
CA TYR A 148 11.34 -8.39 2.21
C TYR A 148 10.69 -8.37 0.81
N ARG A 149 9.75 -7.45 0.62
CA ARG A 149 9.22 -7.05 -0.69
C ARG A 149 9.38 -5.54 -0.86
N VAL A 150 9.74 -5.13 -2.08
CA VAL A 150 9.80 -3.72 -2.49
C VAL A 150 8.88 -3.54 -3.68
N GLU A 151 7.88 -2.70 -3.51
CA GLU A 151 7.04 -2.22 -4.59
C GLU A 151 7.25 -0.71 -4.76
N THR A 152 7.14 -0.24 -5.99
CA THR A 152 7.18 1.17 -6.37
C THR A 152 5.96 1.48 -7.22
N ASN A 153 6.08 1.50 -8.56
CA ASN A 153 4.95 1.84 -9.45
C ASN A 153 4.90 0.99 -10.73
N PHE A 154 5.61 -0.14 -10.78
CA PHE A 154 5.70 -0.98 -11.97
C PHE A 154 5.62 -2.46 -11.59
N ASP A 155 5.16 -3.33 -12.48
CA ASP A 155 4.95 -4.74 -12.11
C ASP A 155 6.29 -5.39 -11.68
N HIS A 156 6.28 -6.20 -10.62
CA HIS A 156 7.52 -6.75 -10.04
C HIS A 156 8.23 -7.78 -10.94
N TRP A 157 7.47 -8.45 -11.81
CA TRP A 157 7.99 -9.41 -12.80
C TRP A 157 8.51 -8.76 -14.09
N LEU A 158 8.44 -7.43 -14.21
CA LEU A 158 8.97 -6.68 -15.34
C LEU A 158 10.24 -5.90 -14.96
N PRO A 159 11.14 -5.66 -15.92
CA PRO A 159 12.28 -4.79 -15.67
C PRO A 159 11.80 -3.36 -15.32
N PRO A 160 12.46 -2.68 -14.38
CA PRO A 160 12.16 -1.28 -14.06
C PRO A 160 12.36 -0.38 -15.30
N PRO A 161 11.63 0.75 -15.41
CA PRO A 161 11.93 1.76 -16.40
C PRO A 161 13.36 2.27 -16.24
N ALA A 162 14.10 2.41 -17.35
CA ALA A 162 15.53 2.78 -17.33
C ALA A 162 15.85 4.17 -16.70
N ARG A 163 14.84 4.99 -16.40
CA ARG A 163 14.99 6.32 -15.78
C ARG A 163 14.51 6.36 -14.32
N ASP A 164 13.99 5.26 -13.79
CA ASP A 164 13.45 5.17 -12.43
C ASP A 164 14.11 4.02 -11.66
N HIS A 165 15.11 4.36 -10.87
CA HIS A 165 15.96 3.41 -10.13
C HIS A 165 15.50 3.17 -8.69
N ARG A 166 14.30 3.62 -8.30
CA ARG A 166 13.86 3.58 -6.88
C ARG A 166 13.83 2.16 -6.31
N ARG A 167 13.36 1.17 -7.09
CA ARG A 167 13.33 -0.24 -6.65
C ARG A 167 14.73 -0.80 -6.44
N GLU A 168 15.65 -0.48 -7.35
CA GLU A 168 17.04 -0.95 -7.28
C GLU A 168 17.78 -0.35 -6.08
N ALA A 169 17.60 0.95 -5.84
CA ALA A 169 18.15 1.65 -4.68
C ALA A 169 17.63 1.06 -3.37
N ALA A 170 16.31 0.86 -3.25
CA ALA A 170 15.69 0.28 -2.06
C ALA A 170 16.16 -1.17 -1.82
N ASN A 171 16.20 -2.01 -2.86
CA ASN A 171 16.73 -3.38 -2.75
C ASN A 171 18.19 -3.39 -2.30
N LYS A 172 19.02 -2.52 -2.86
CA LYS A 172 20.43 -2.39 -2.48
C LYS A 172 20.57 -1.97 -1.00
N ALA A 173 19.78 -1.00 -0.55
CA ALA A 173 19.78 -0.55 0.83
C ALA A 173 19.32 -1.66 1.80
N LEU A 174 18.22 -2.35 1.50
CA LEU A 174 17.72 -3.45 2.34
C LEU A 174 18.69 -4.64 2.39
N ASN A 175 19.33 -4.98 1.26
CA ASN A 175 20.37 -6.01 1.21
C ASN A 175 21.59 -5.62 2.07
N ALA A 176 21.98 -4.34 2.06
CA ALA A 176 23.09 -3.85 2.88
C ALA A 176 22.75 -3.84 4.37
N THR A 177 21.51 -3.52 4.74
CA THR A 177 21.02 -3.63 6.12
C THR A 177 21.02 -5.08 6.61
N GLY A 178 20.48 -6.00 5.79
CA GLY A 178 20.34 -7.41 6.14
C GLY A 178 19.21 -7.67 7.15
N GLN A 179 18.72 -8.91 7.16
CA GLN A 179 17.56 -9.30 7.97
C GLN A 179 17.81 -9.19 9.48
N GLU A 180 19.05 -9.37 9.93
CA GLU A 180 19.40 -9.32 11.36
C GLU A 180 19.37 -7.91 11.95
N HIS A 181 19.55 -6.88 11.11
CA HIS A 181 19.61 -5.48 11.55
C HIS A 181 18.35 -4.69 11.24
N ILE A 182 17.36 -5.29 10.57
CA ILE A 182 16.13 -4.59 10.18
C ILE A 182 15.30 -4.19 11.41
N ASN A 183 15.01 -2.90 11.48
CA ASN A 183 14.11 -2.26 12.43
C ASN A 183 13.48 -1.01 11.79
N ALA A 184 12.59 -0.33 12.52
CA ALA A 184 11.90 0.86 12.02
C ALA A 184 12.86 1.96 11.54
N ASP A 185 13.97 2.21 12.24
CA ASP A 185 14.94 3.25 11.90
C ASP A 185 15.73 2.90 10.64
N THR A 186 16.23 1.66 10.55
CA THR A 186 16.95 1.18 9.36
C THR A 186 16.05 1.09 8.12
N LEU A 187 14.74 0.81 8.31
CA LEU A 187 13.77 0.84 7.23
C LEU A 187 13.50 2.28 6.78
N PHE A 188 13.38 3.22 7.71
CA PHE A 188 13.29 4.65 7.38
C PHE A 188 14.53 5.12 6.62
N GLN A 189 15.74 4.76 7.05
CA GLN A 189 16.98 5.07 6.33
C GLN A 189 16.98 4.48 4.91
N ALA A 190 16.58 3.22 4.75
CA ALA A 190 16.47 2.58 3.43
C ALA A 190 15.47 3.29 2.50
N SER A 191 14.43 3.92 3.06
CA SER A 191 13.46 4.73 2.29
C SER A 191 13.97 6.11 1.89
N THR A 192 15.14 6.52 2.39
CA THR A 192 15.76 7.83 2.10
C THR A 192 17.03 7.74 1.25
N ALA A 193 17.41 6.52 0.85
CA ALA A 193 18.63 6.21 0.11
C ALA A 193 18.56 6.54 -1.39
#